data_AF-A0A0Q2XGG3-F1
#
_entry.id   AF-A0A0Q2XGG3-F1
#
_cell.length_a   1.000
_cell.length_b   1.000
_cell.length_c   1.000
_cell.angle_alpha   90.00
_cell.angle_beta   90.00
_cell.angle_gamma   90.00
#
_symmetry.space_group_name_H-M   'P 1'
#
loop_
_entity.id
_entity.type
_entity.pdbx_description
1 polymer ?
#
loop_
_entity_poly.entity_id
_entity_poly.type
_entity_poly.pdbx_seq_one_letter_code
_entity_poly.pdbx_strand_id
1 'polypeptide(L)'
;MRQEHHSYLFDHWPELRWAARVTVPLRAGDVTLHHRRTAHCAGANHTAQNRVSMLITYTDAQATYQPLPGHDGLPYSPGQPLPDERYPLISSAPCDG
;
A
#
# COMPACT_ATOMS: atom_id res chain seq x y z
N MET A 1 31.43 -3.35 5.16
CA MET A 1 30.58 -2.18 4.86
C MET A 1 29.14 -2.68 4.68
N ARG A 2 28.17 -2.17 5.44
CA ARG A 2 26.75 -2.41 5.10
C ARG A 2 26.45 -1.58 3.86
N GLN A 3 25.93 -2.21 2.81
CA GLN A 3 25.36 -1.51 1.68
C GLN A 3 24.21 -0.64 2.22
N GLU A 4 24.35 0.69 2.12
CA GLU A 4 23.21 1.57 2.33
C GLU A 4 22.27 1.37 1.14
N HIS A 5 21.17 0.67 1.38
CA HIS A 5 20.08 0.60 0.41
C HIS A 5 19.46 2.01 0.35
N HIS A 6 19.81 2.79 -0.68
CA HIS A 6 19.12 4.02 -1.01
C HIS A 6 17.65 3.69 -1.27
N SER A 7 16.80 4.00 -0.30
CA SER A 7 15.36 3.90 -0.41
C SER A 7 14.83 5.32 -0.61
N TYR A 8 13.96 5.51 -1.61
CA TYR A 8 13.21 6.75 -1.85
C TYR A 8 12.68 7.39 -0.55
N LEU A 9 12.30 6.56 0.42
CA LEU A 9 11.81 6.99 1.73
C LEU A 9 12.86 7.78 2.53
N PHE A 10 14.13 7.36 2.55
CA PHE A 10 15.17 8.06 3.33
C PHE A 10 15.72 9.29 2.62
N ASP A 11 15.53 9.40 1.30
CA ASP A 11 15.88 10.60 0.54
C ASP A 11 14.85 11.72 0.80
N HIS A 12 13.57 11.37 0.94
CA HIS A 12 12.48 12.33 1.17
C HIS A 12 12.16 12.57 2.65
N TRP A 13 12.37 11.56 3.51
CA TRP A 13 12.13 11.60 4.96
C TRP A 13 13.34 11.02 5.72
N PRO A 14 14.46 11.76 5.77
CA PRO A 14 15.71 11.29 6.37
C PRO A 14 15.59 10.96 7.87
N GLU A 15 14.66 11.58 8.59
CA GLU A 15 14.38 11.33 9.99
C GLU A 15 13.90 9.90 10.27
N LEU A 16 13.35 9.19 9.27
CA LEU A 16 12.94 7.79 9.40
C LEU A 16 14.12 6.86 9.76
N ARG A 17 15.37 7.29 9.52
CA ARG A 17 16.57 6.53 9.94
C ARG A 17 16.59 6.26 11.45
N TRP A 18 16.07 7.20 12.24
CA TRP A 18 16.04 7.17 13.70
C TRP A 18 14.70 6.72 14.28
N ALA A 19 13.68 6.54 13.44
CA ALA A 19 12.39 6.04 13.87
C ALA A 19 12.48 4.59 14.35
N ALA A 20 11.69 4.27 15.38
CA ALA A 20 11.50 2.89 15.82
C ALA A 20 10.87 2.06 14.69
N ARG A 21 11.35 0.82 14.53
CA ARG A 21 10.88 -0.11 13.50
C ARG A 21 10.31 -1.34 14.18
N VAL A 22 9.13 -1.76 13.74
CA VAL A 22 8.47 -2.96 14.23
C VAL A 22 8.42 -3.99 13.11
N THR A 23 8.97 -5.18 13.35
CA THR A 23 8.85 -6.32 12.45
C THR A 23 7.66 -7.16 12.88
N VAL A 24 6.73 -7.41 11.95
CA VAL A 24 5.50 -8.17 12.22
C VAL A 24 5.55 -9.50 11.45
N PRO A 25 5.91 -10.62 12.09
CA PRO A 25 5.82 -11.95 11.47
C PRO A 25 4.36 -12.39 11.40
N LEU A 26 3.99 -13.07 10.30
CA LEU A 26 2.63 -13.51 10.02
C LEU A 26 2.60 -15.00 9.74
N ARG A 27 1.52 -15.67 10.17
CA ARG A 27 1.16 -17.02 9.74
C ARG A 27 0.26 -16.94 8.50
N ALA A 28 0.12 -18.06 7.79
CA ALA A 28 -0.85 -18.16 6.71
C ALA A 28 -2.27 -17.89 7.25
N GLY A 29 -2.97 -16.92 6.65
CA GLY A 29 -4.28 -16.44 7.10
C GLY A 29 -4.25 -15.14 7.92
N ASP A 30 -3.10 -14.75 8.48
CA ASP A 30 -2.97 -13.46 9.16
C ASP A 30 -2.93 -12.30 8.15
N VAL A 31 -3.40 -11.13 8.58
CA VAL A 31 -3.46 -9.91 7.76
C VAL A 31 -2.89 -8.73 8.53
N THR A 32 -2.18 -7.85 7.83
CA THR A 32 -1.82 -6.52 8.33
C THR A 32 -2.52 -5.45 7.50
N LEU A 33 -2.96 -4.38 8.17
CA LEU A 33 -3.42 -3.16 7.51
C LEU A 33 -2.38 -2.08 7.77
N HIS A 34 -2.07 -1.29 6.74
CA HIS A 34 -1.23 -0.11 6.87
C HIS A 34 -1.88 1.05 6.11
N HIS A 35 -1.74 2.25 6.67
CA HIS A 35 -2.22 3.45 6.01
C HIS A 35 -1.31 3.80 4.82
N ARG A 36 -1.84 4.47 3.79
CA ARG A 36 -1.08 4.82 2.56
C ARG A 36 0.21 5.63 2.81
N ARG A 37 0.33 6.27 3.98
CA ARG A 37 1.48 7.08 4.40
C ARG A 37 2.40 6.38 5.42
N THR A 38 2.09 5.16 5.82
CA THR A 38 2.95 4.39 6.73
C THR A 38 4.18 3.93 5.96
N ALA A 39 5.36 4.42 6.34
CA ALA A 39 6.63 3.90 5.81
C ALA A 39 6.76 2.41 6.20
N HIS A 40 6.95 1.55 5.21
CA HIS A 40 7.07 0.11 5.42
C HIS A 40 8.06 -0.50 4.43
N CYS A 41 8.61 -1.65 4.80
CA CYS A 41 9.50 -2.43 3.97
C CYS A 41 9.35 -3.92 4.27
N ALA A 42 9.90 -4.76 3.40
CA ALA A 42 9.99 -6.19 3.62
C ALA A 42 11.45 -6.63 3.52
N GLY A 43 11.89 -7.50 4.42
CA GLY A 43 13.20 -8.13 4.33
C GLY A 43 13.29 -9.11 3.16
N ALA A 44 14.53 -9.41 2.74
CA ALA A 44 14.80 -10.46 1.75
C ALA A 44 14.33 -11.83 2.27
N ASN A 45 13.90 -12.69 1.34
CA ASN A 45 13.60 -14.08 1.66
C ASN A 45 14.89 -14.91 1.60
N HIS A 46 15.36 -15.39 2.74
CA HIS A 46 16.57 -16.21 2.86
C HIS A 46 16.28 -17.71 3.00
N THR A 47 15.07 -18.13 2.62
CA THR A 47 14.64 -19.53 2.70
C THR A 47 14.52 -20.14 1.31
N ALA A 48 14.46 -21.47 1.23
CA ALA A 48 14.19 -22.20 -0.01
C ALA A 48 12.70 -22.21 -0.41
N GLN A 49 11.83 -21.58 0.38
CA GLN A 49 10.38 -21.59 0.20
C GLN A 49 9.91 -20.24 -0.31
N ASN A 50 8.92 -20.22 -1.22
CA ASN A 50 8.36 -18.98 -1.73
C ASN A 50 7.57 -18.23 -0.64
N ARG A 51 7.79 -16.93 -0.52
CA ARG A 51 6.95 -16.03 0.28
C ARG A 51 5.89 -15.42 -0.62
N VAL A 52 4.64 -15.88 -0.48
CA VAL A 52 3.50 -15.42 -1.28
C VAL A 52 2.54 -14.65 -0.38
N SER A 53 2.14 -13.46 -0.82
CA SER A 53 1.16 -12.61 -0.15
C SER A 53 0.27 -11.92 -1.18
N MET A 54 -0.95 -11.57 -0.77
CA MET A 54 -1.87 -10.76 -1.56
C MET A 54 -1.98 -9.36 -0.94
N LEU A 55 -1.93 -8.33 -1.77
CA LEU A 55 -2.20 -6.96 -1.37
C LEU A 55 -3.55 -6.53 -1.95
N ILE A 56 -4.39 -5.96 -1.10
CA ILE A 56 -5.64 -5.30 -1.50
C ILE A 56 -5.55 -3.85 -1.05
N THR A 57 -5.75 -2.92 -1.98
CA THR A 57 -5.80 -1.49 -1.69
C THR A 57 -7.24 -1.04 -1.66
N TYR A 58 -7.66 -0.47 -0.53
CA TYR A 58 -8.94 0.20 -0.39
C TYR A 58 -8.76 1.70 -0.54
N THR A 59 -9.76 2.38 -1.11
CA THR A 59 -9.82 3.84 -1.21
C THR A 59 -11.18 4.33 -0.74
N ASP A 60 -11.28 5.63 -0.51
CA ASP A 60 -12.54 6.28 -0.18
C ASP A 60 -13.60 6.02 -1.26
N ALA A 61 -14.86 5.81 -0.86
CA ALA A 61 -15.96 5.53 -1.78
C ALA A 61 -16.24 6.70 -2.74
N GLN A 62 -15.82 7.91 -2.40
CA GLN A 62 -15.92 9.12 -3.23
C GLN A 62 -14.60 9.45 -3.93
N ALA A 63 -13.66 8.51 -3.99
CA ALA A 63 -12.39 8.73 -4.66
C ALA A 63 -12.59 9.02 -6.16
N THR A 64 -11.84 10.01 -6.64
CA THR A 64 -11.80 10.38 -8.05
C THR A 64 -10.47 9.96 -8.67
N TYR A 65 -10.49 9.68 -9.96
CA TYR A 65 -9.29 9.33 -10.71
C TYR A 65 -8.34 10.52 -10.76
N GLN A 66 -7.13 10.31 -10.25
CA GLN A 66 -6.03 11.25 -10.30
C GLN A 66 -4.84 10.57 -10.98
N PRO A 67 -4.52 10.88 -12.25
CA PRO A 67 -3.40 10.26 -12.93
C PRO A 67 -2.09 10.63 -12.24
N LEU A 68 -1.23 9.64 -12.03
CA LEU A 68 0.11 9.81 -11.49
C LEU A 68 1.12 9.85 -12.66
N PRO A 69 1.95 10.90 -12.78
CA PRO A 69 3.00 10.95 -13.78
C PRO A 69 3.92 9.72 -13.69
N GLY A 70 4.23 9.10 -14.84
CA GLY A 70 5.07 7.90 -14.90
C GLY A 70 4.35 6.57 -14.63
N HIS A 71 3.03 6.58 -14.46
CA HIS A 71 2.20 5.40 -14.36
C HIS A 71 1.29 5.24 -15.59
N ASP A 72 0.91 3.99 -15.88
CA ASP A 72 -0.08 3.71 -16.90
C ASP A 72 -1.42 4.36 -16.52
N GLY A 73 -1.92 5.20 -17.42
CA GLY A 73 -3.21 5.85 -17.23
C GLY A 73 -4.35 4.84 -17.30
N LEU A 74 -5.39 5.09 -16.51
CA LEU A 74 -6.68 4.44 -16.65
C LEU A 74 -7.53 5.19 -17.70
N PRO A 75 -8.53 4.52 -18.32
CA PRO A 75 -9.41 5.14 -19.31
C PRO A 75 -10.47 6.06 -18.65
N TYR A 76 -10.04 6.95 -17.76
CA TYR A 76 -10.87 7.89 -17.01
C TYR A 76 -10.31 9.30 -17.14
N SER A 77 -11.20 10.30 -17.07
CA SER A 77 -10.79 11.70 -17.01
C SER A 77 -10.33 12.08 -15.60
N PRO A 78 -9.32 12.97 -15.44
CA PRO A 78 -8.96 13.48 -14.11
C PRO A 78 -10.18 14.07 -13.38
N GLY A 79 -10.36 13.69 -12.13
CA GLY A 79 -11.52 14.09 -11.31
C GLY A 79 -12.79 13.26 -11.52
N GLN A 80 -12.78 12.29 -12.44
CA GLN A 80 -13.91 11.38 -12.62
C GLN A 80 -14.04 10.42 -11.43
N PRO A 81 -15.23 10.22 -10.83
CA PRO A 81 -15.46 9.16 -9.85
C PRO A 81 -15.13 7.77 -10.39
N LEU A 82 -14.60 6.90 -9.54
CA LEU A 82 -14.31 5.52 -9.92
C LEU A 82 -15.61 4.71 -10.06
N PRO A 83 -15.79 3.92 -11.14
CA PRO A 83 -17.03 3.17 -11.36
C PRO A 83 -17.13 1.92 -10.47
N ASP A 84 -18.27 1.76 -9.78
CA ASP A 84 -18.54 0.65 -8.86
C ASP A 84 -18.41 -0.74 -9.50
N GLU A 85 -18.69 -0.88 -10.80
CA GLU A 85 -18.53 -2.17 -11.52
C GLU A 85 -17.09 -2.69 -11.45
N ARG A 86 -16.10 -1.78 -11.52
CA ARG A 86 -14.68 -2.12 -11.44
C ARG A 86 -14.10 -1.93 -10.03
N TYR A 87 -14.66 -0.99 -9.27
CA TYR A 87 -14.22 -0.60 -7.93
C TYR A 87 -15.39 -0.72 -6.95
N PRO A 88 -15.82 -1.95 -6.61
CA PRO A 88 -17.04 -2.16 -5.84
C PRO A 88 -16.92 -1.61 -4.41
N LEU A 89 -18.06 -1.14 -3.89
CA LEU A 89 -18.21 -0.80 -2.48
C LEU A 89 -17.98 -2.03 -1.61
N ILE A 90 -17.31 -1.85 -0.47
CA ILE A 90 -17.06 -2.92 0.51
C ILE A 90 -18.38 -3.39 1.16
N SER A 91 -19.33 -2.46 1.34
CA SER A 91 -20.67 -2.73 1.84
C SER A 91 -21.65 -1.74 1.25
N SER A 92 -22.86 -2.22 0.93
CA SER A 92 -24.02 -1.39 0.56
C SER A 92 -24.94 -1.08 1.76
N ALA A 93 -24.68 -1.69 2.92
CA ALA A 93 -25.41 -1.39 4.14
C ALA A 93 -24.96 -0.03 4.71
N PRO A 94 -25.89 0.80 5.20
CA PRO A 94 -25.50 2.00 5.95
C PRO A 94 -24.61 1.59 7.13
N CYS A 95 -23.57 2.38 7.40
CA CYS A 95 -22.78 2.21 8.61
C CYS A 95 -23.69 2.50 9.80
N ASP A 96 -24.13 1.46 10.51
CA ASP A 96 -24.69 1.63 11.84
C ASP A 96 -23.59 2.24 12.70
N GLY A 97 -23.75 3.52 13.03
CA GLY A 97 -22.81 4.29 13.85
C GLY A 97 -22.82 3.88 15.31
#